data_AF-A0A9D9HW65-F1
#
_entry.id   AF-A0A9D9HW65-F1
#
_cell.length_a   1.000
_cell.length_b   1.000
_cell.length_c   1.000
_cell.angle_alpha   90.00
_cell.angle_beta   90.00
_cell.angle_gamma   90.00
#
_symmetry.space_group_name_H-M   'P 1'
#
loop_
_entity.id
_entity.type
_entity.pdbx_description
1 polymer ?
#
loop_
_entity_poly.entity_id
_entity_poly.type
_entity_poly.pdbx_seq_one_letter_code
_entity_poly.pdbx_strand_id
1 'polypeptide(L)'
;MKRLQMIGWVALLLLGIVACKKEPIAEWKQTGKIKVVYPAGIDILEITADSLYFTNRSTGRQAVIKFGAAIELENGLYDCAFRAEADYRSDGSVKHGVIYGLTNSVEILDEAPAFTIETHLLESKGDFLIEEIFFTGTLYPTGKQYHGDSYIKIYNPTDRVLYADRIAILESKFLSTIKWDYKPDIRQDTMTVHAIYVIPGSGTDHPVQPGESLLICDTGIDHRKTNANSIDLSAADFEWYDVSNSPSNMDIDSETVPNLDKWYCYTNSFFVLHNRGFRSYAIARIPDYISKESYLNDYFYTYTYVMHIEAGDFPMEQEAYKIPNNWIVDGVNCSVETEWLWNVLPPSVDAGWTHCGTMDHDKTRYFKSVRRKMTSLDENNRRILKDTNNSTDDFNTECVPSVVEEQGAATDANGTPATQRTYDGVQPIPSEEK
;
A
#
# COMPACT_ATOMS: atom_id res chain seq x y z
N MET A 1 -66.72 -29.61 -58.51
CA MET A 1 -65.66 -30.52 -58.00
C MET A 1 -64.31 -29.83 -58.09
N LYS A 2 -63.57 -29.72 -56.97
CA LYS A 2 -62.11 -29.45 -56.86
C LYS A 2 -61.68 -28.01 -57.26
N ARG A 3 -60.80 -27.26 -56.58
CA ARG A 3 -59.55 -27.48 -55.80
C ARG A 3 -59.32 -26.26 -54.87
N LEU A 4 -59.15 -26.38 -53.55
CA LEU A 4 -57.88 -26.38 -52.74
C LEU A 4 -56.71 -25.59 -53.37
N GLN A 5 -56.32 -24.40 -52.88
CA GLN A 5 -55.51 -24.04 -51.68
C GLN A 5 -54.06 -24.56 -51.67
N MET A 6 -53.11 -23.62 -51.71
CA MET A 6 -51.72 -23.80 -51.27
C MET A 6 -51.17 -22.43 -50.84
N ILE A 7 -51.05 -22.21 -49.52
CA ILE A 7 -50.27 -21.11 -48.92
C ILE A 7 -49.35 -21.79 -47.90
N GLY A 8 -48.04 -21.69 -48.12
CA GLY A 8 -47.03 -22.20 -47.20
C GLY A 8 -46.82 -21.24 -46.03
N TRP A 9 -46.66 -21.80 -44.84
CA TRP A 9 -46.16 -21.11 -43.66
C TRP A 9 -44.88 -21.82 -43.21
N VAL A 10 -43.78 -21.06 -43.20
CA VAL A 10 -42.50 -21.46 -42.61
C VAL A 10 -42.56 -21.08 -41.13
N ALA A 11 -42.43 -22.08 -40.25
CA ALA A 11 -42.29 -21.85 -38.82
C ALA A 11 -40.81 -21.62 -38.50
N LEU A 12 -40.46 -20.41 -38.03
CA LEU A 12 -39.15 -20.10 -37.47
C LEU A 12 -39.19 -20.38 -35.95
N LEU A 13 -38.48 -21.42 -35.51
CA LEU A 13 -38.28 -21.72 -34.09
C LEU A 13 -37.16 -20.80 -33.55
N LEU A 14 -37.53 -19.77 -32.79
CA LEU A 14 -36.60 -18.97 -31.98
C LEU A 14 -36.38 -19.68 -30.64
N LEU A 15 -35.25 -20.37 -30.51
CA LEU A 15 -34.71 -20.83 -29.23
C LEU A 15 -34.18 -19.62 -28.47
N GLY A 16 -34.95 -19.16 -27.48
CA GLY A 16 -34.50 -18.15 -26.52
C GLY A 16 -33.43 -18.72 -25.60
N ILE A 17 -32.22 -18.18 -25.69
CA ILE A 17 -31.15 -18.41 -24.72
C ILE A 17 -31.50 -17.56 -23.49
N VAL A 18 -32.05 -18.18 -22.45
CA VAL A 18 -32.24 -17.50 -21.16
C VAL A 18 -30.85 -17.39 -20.53
N ALA A 19 -30.22 -16.21 -20.68
CA ALA A 19 -29.07 -15.86 -19.87
C ALA A 19 -29.56 -15.79 -18.40
N CYS A 20 -29.13 -16.74 -17.57
CA CYS A 20 -29.37 -16.72 -16.13
C CYS A 20 -28.79 -15.43 -15.55
N LYS A 21 -29.65 -14.45 -15.22
CA LYS A 21 -29.25 -13.35 -14.35
C LYS A 21 -29.02 -13.96 -12.97
N LYS A 22 -27.77 -14.02 -12.52
CA LYS A 22 -27.46 -14.34 -11.12
C LYS A 22 -28.04 -13.21 -10.25
N GLU A 23 -28.87 -13.59 -9.29
CA GLU A 23 -29.37 -12.69 -8.25
C GLU A 23 -28.22 -12.35 -7.28
N PRO A 24 -28.18 -11.14 -6.71
CA PRO A 24 -27.19 -10.78 -5.71
C PRO A 24 -27.29 -11.70 -4.47
N ILE A 25 -26.15 -12.03 -3.85
CA ILE A 25 -26.12 -12.70 -2.55
C ILE A 25 -26.50 -11.71 -1.44
N ALA A 26 -26.86 -12.24 -0.27
CA ALA A 26 -27.19 -11.41 0.90
C ALA A 26 -26.01 -10.50 1.29
N GLU A 27 -26.32 -9.30 1.81
CA GLU A 27 -25.35 -8.28 2.27
C GLU A 27 -24.46 -8.75 3.45
N TRP A 28 -24.67 -9.96 3.94
CA TRP A 28 -23.84 -10.57 4.96
C TRP A 28 -23.86 -12.09 4.83
N LYS A 29 -22.80 -12.73 5.32
CA LYS A 29 -22.66 -14.18 5.43
C LYS A 29 -22.30 -14.53 6.87
N GLN A 30 -22.88 -15.59 7.41
CA GLN A 30 -22.66 -15.99 8.81
C GLN A 30 -22.34 -17.47 8.91
N THR A 31 -21.36 -17.81 9.74
CA THR A 31 -21.09 -19.18 10.18
C THR A 31 -20.93 -19.20 11.70
N GLY A 32 -21.74 -20.02 12.39
CA GLY A 32 -21.83 -19.96 13.84
C GLY A 32 -22.19 -18.54 14.32
N LYS A 33 -21.31 -17.94 15.13
CA LYS A 33 -21.44 -16.57 15.65
C LYS A 33 -20.51 -15.56 14.96
N ILE A 34 -19.80 -15.96 13.90
CA ILE A 34 -18.97 -15.06 13.10
C ILE A 34 -19.82 -14.52 11.96
N LYS A 35 -20.00 -13.20 11.93
CA LYS A 35 -20.73 -12.49 10.87
C LYS A 35 -19.75 -11.74 9.99
N VAL A 36 -19.86 -11.91 8.68
CA VAL A 36 -19.16 -11.09 7.68
C VAL A 36 -20.18 -10.20 7.02
N VAL A 37 -19.98 -8.89 7.09
CA VAL A 37 -20.84 -7.89 6.45
C VAL A 37 -20.14 -7.44 5.16
N TYR A 38 -20.82 -7.61 4.04
CA TYR A 38 -20.33 -7.21 2.72
C TYR A 38 -20.47 -5.71 2.50
N PRO A 39 -19.58 -5.12 1.67
CA PRO A 39 -19.63 -3.68 1.39
C PRO A 39 -20.97 -3.26 0.80
N ALA A 40 -21.48 -2.13 1.29
CA ALA A 40 -22.64 -1.48 0.72
C ALA A 40 -22.31 -0.90 -0.67
N GLY A 41 -23.34 -0.79 -1.53
CA GLY A 41 -23.22 -0.15 -2.84
C GLY A 41 -22.73 -1.04 -3.99
N ILE A 42 -22.52 -2.34 -3.73
CA ILE A 42 -22.24 -3.34 -4.78
C ILE A 42 -23.17 -4.55 -4.65
N ASP A 43 -23.53 -5.15 -5.78
CA ASP A 43 -24.26 -6.42 -5.80
C ASP A 43 -23.26 -7.56 -5.95
N ILE A 44 -22.95 -8.30 -4.89
CA ILE A 44 -22.10 -9.50 -5.04
C ILE A 44 -22.93 -10.60 -5.72
N LEU A 45 -22.44 -11.16 -6.81
CA LEU A 45 -23.14 -12.15 -7.63
C LEU A 45 -22.69 -13.58 -7.33
N GLU A 46 -21.41 -13.76 -7.02
CA GLU A 46 -20.82 -15.06 -6.70
C GLU A 46 -19.59 -14.87 -5.80
N ILE A 47 -19.36 -15.82 -4.89
CA ILE A 47 -18.11 -15.95 -4.15
C ILE A 47 -17.45 -17.27 -4.58
N THR A 48 -16.30 -17.16 -5.23
CA THR A 48 -15.57 -18.31 -5.79
C THR A 48 -14.69 -18.99 -4.75
N ALA A 49 -14.11 -18.22 -3.84
CA ALA A 49 -13.31 -18.71 -2.71
C ALA A 49 -13.40 -17.74 -1.54
N ASP A 50 -13.45 -18.25 -0.31
CA ASP A 50 -13.41 -17.44 0.90
C ASP A 50 -12.65 -18.10 2.06
N SER A 51 -11.93 -17.30 2.83
CA SER A 51 -11.11 -17.79 3.95
C SER A 51 -10.97 -16.73 5.05
N LEU A 52 -10.80 -17.22 6.27
CA LEU A 52 -10.42 -16.47 7.46
C LEU A 52 -8.93 -16.67 7.72
N TYR A 53 -8.22 -15.59 7.99
CA TYR A 53 -6.80 -15.55 8.31
C TYR A 53 -6.68 -15.07 9.75
N PHE A 54 -6.25 -15.96 10.64
CA PHE A 54 -6.06 -15.67 12.04
C PHE A 54 -4.57 -15.47 12.32
N THR A 55 -4.22 -14.32 12.91
CA THR A 55 -2.86 -14.03 13.39
C THR A 55 -2.90 -13.91 14.90
N ASN A 56 -2.22 -14.83 15.60
CA ASN A 56 -2.16 -14.81 17.05
C ASN A 56 -1.32 -13.61 17.52
N ARG A 57 -1.91 -12.67 18.27
CA ARG A 57 -1.25 -11.42 18.67
C ARG A 57 -0.08 -11.63 19.64
N SER A 58 -0.05 -12.76 20.34
CA SER A 58 0.99 -13.07 21.32
C SER A 58 2.19 -13.80 20.72
N THR A 59 2.01 -14.47 19.58
CA THR A 59 3.03 -15.36 19.00
C THR A 59 3.34 -15.10 17.54
N GLY A 60 2.58 -14.24 16.87
CA GLY A 60 2.67 -13.99 15.43
C GLY A 60 2.24 -15.16 14.54
N ARG A 61 1.84 -16.30 15.12
CA ARG A 61 1.45 -17.50 14.35
C ARG A 61 0.20 -17.23 13.54
N GLN A 62 0.26 -17.62 12.27
CA GLN A 62 -0.84 -17.48 11.32
C GLN A 62 -1.54 -18.82 11.07
N ALA A 63 -2.85 -18.78 10.89
CA ALA A 63 -3.66 -19.91 10.46
C ALA A 63 -4.69 -19.46 9.42
N VAL A 64 -4.87 -20.26 8.37
CA VAL A 64 -5.86 -19.99 7.32
C VAL A 64 -6.95 -21.05 7.39
N ILE A 65 -8.20 -20.61 7.54
CA ILE A 65 -9.36 -21.46 7.74
C ILE A 65 -10.42 -21.08 6.71
N LYS A 66 -10.88 -22.03 5.90
CA LYS A 66 -11.98 -21.78 4.95
C LYS A 66 -13.21 -21.26 5.69
N PHE A 67 -13.88 -20.23 5.15
CA PHE A 67 -15.08 -19.71 5.81
C PHE A 67 -16.17 -20.79 5.90
N GLY A 68 -16.66 -21.04 7.12
CA GLY A 68 -17.61 -22.12 7.40
C GLY A 68 -17.00 -23.41 7.96
N ALA A 69 -15.67 -23.56 7.94
CA ALA A 69 -15.00 -24.69 8.58
C ALA A 69 -14.93 -24.53 10.11
N ALA A 70 -14.64 -25.64 10.81
CA ALA A 70 -14.38 -25.62 12.24
C ALA A 70 -13.11 -24.82 12.54
N ILE A 71 -13.15 -24.04 13.63
CA ILE A 71 -12.00 -23.24 14.09
C ILE A 71 -11.30 -24.04 15.18
N GLU A 72 -10.15 -24.61 14.84
CA GLU A 72 -9.30 -25.39 15.74
C GLU A 72 -8.04 -24.60 16.05
N LEU A 73 -8.17 -23.55 16.87
CA LEU A 73 -7.08 -22.68 17.28
C LEU A 73 -6.94 -22.72 18.81
N GLU A 74 -5.72 -22.51 19.30
CA GLU A 74 -5.46 -22.38 20.74
C GLU A 74 -6.11 -21.12 21.29
N ASN A 75 -6.54 -21.17 22.55
CA ASN A 75 -7.15 -20.03 23.23
C ASN A 75 -6.20 -18.83 23.27
N GLY A 76 -6.70 -17.66 22.92
CA GLY A 76 -5.90 -16.44 22.86
C GLY A 76 -6.55 -15.30 22.11
N LEU A 77 -5.80 -14.21 21.95
CA LEU A 77 -6.21 -13.04 21.18
C LEU A 77 -5.61 -13.10 19.77
N TYR A 78 -6.47 -12.92 18.78
CA TYR A 78 -6.10 -12.96 17.37
C TYR A 78 -6.55 -11.69 16.64
N ASP A 79 -5.82 -11.32 15.61
CA ASP A 79 -6.39 -10.49 14.54
C ASP A 79 -6.96 -11.44 13.48
N CYS A 80 -8.18 -11.18 13.01
CA CYS A 80 -8.88 -12.03 12.06
C CYS A 80 -9.25 -11.26 10.80
N ALA A 81 -8.68 -11.66 9.67
CA ALA A 81 -9.04 -11.13 8.36
C ALA A 81 -9.95 -12.09 7.61
N PHE A 82 -10.92 -11.56 6.87
CA PHE A 82 -11.70 -12.28 5.88
C PHE A 82 -11.22 -11.87 4.49
N ARG A 83 -10.99 -12.84 3.61
CA ARG A 83 -10.73 -12.60 2.18
C ARG A 83 -11.65 -13.49 1.36
N ALA A 84 -12.31 -12.92 0.36
CA ALA A 84 -13.10 -13.66 -0.60
C ALA A 84 -12.89 -13.16 -2.03
N GLU A 85 -12.79 -14.06 -2.99
CA GLU A 85 -12.86 -13.72 -4.41
C GLU A 85 -14.32 -13.73 -4.84
N ALA A 86 -14.73 -12.68 -5.54
CA ALA A 86 -16.13 -12.45 -5.87
C ALA A 86 -16.32 -11.82 -7.26
N ASP A 87 -17.34 -12.30 -7.96
CA ASP A 87 -17.94 -11.56 -9.05
C ASP A 87 -18.97 -10.61 -8.45
N TYR A 88 -18.90 -9.33 -8.79
CA TYR A 88 -19.81 -8.32 -8.29
C TYR A 88 -20.27 -7.40 -9.41
N ARG A 89 -21.42 -6.75 -9.22
CA ARG A 89 -21.93 -5.72 -10.10
C ARG A 89 -21.79 -4.36 -9.43
N SER A 90 -21.14 -3.46 -10.14
CA SER A 90 -21.04 -2.04 -9.79
C SER A 90 -21.24 -1.22 -11.07
N ASP A 91 -22.00 -0.13 -11.00
CA ASP A 91 -22.35 0.72 -12.14
C ASP A 91 -22.92 -0.05 -13.36
N GLY A 92 -23.69 -1.12 -13.08
CA GLY A 92 -24.31 -1.96 -14.11
C GLY A 92 -23.37 -2.94 -14.82
N SER A 93 -22.06 -2.90 -14.54
CA SER A 93 -21.06 -3.80 -15.12
C SER A 93 -20.70 -4.92 -14.14
N VAL A 94 -20.54 -6.14 -14.65
CA VAL A 94 -20.01 -7.26 -13.86
C VAL A 94 -18.50 -7.17 -13.86
N LYS A 95 -17.91 -7.20 -12.68
CA LYS A 95 -16.46 -7.17 -12.43
C LYS A 95 -16.09 -8.35 -11.55
N HIS A 96 -14.82 -8.73 -11.59
CA HIS A 96 -14.22 -9.67 -10.67
C HIS A 96 -13.32 -8.91 -9.70
N GLY A 97 -13.35 -9.24 -8.41
CA GLY A 97 -12.55 -8.56 -7.41
C GLY A 97 -12.43 -9.35 -6.11
N VAL A 98 -11.73 -8.78 -5.15
CA VAL A 98 -11.54 -9.40 -3.84
C VAL A 98 -12.29 -8.60 -2.80
N ILE A 99 -13.03 -9.26 -1.93
CA ILE A 99 -13.65 -8.68 -0.75
C ILE A 99 -12.74 -8.97 0.42
N TYR A 100 -12.41 -7.95 1.19
CA TYR A 100 -11.53 -8.07 2.33
C TYR A 100 -12.08 -7.34 3.56
N GLY A 101 -11.88 -7.89 4.75
CA GLY A 101 -12.12 -7.16 6.00
C GLY A 101 -11.22 -7.65 7.11
N LEU A 102 -10.94 -6.80 8.10
CA LEU A 102 -10.09 -7.11 9.23
C LEU A 102 -10.77 -6.70 10.54
N THR A 103 -10.80 -7.61 11.50
CA THR A 103 -11.20 -7.35 12.87
C THR A 103 -10.06 -7.71 13.81
N ASN A 104 -9.56 -6.72 14.53
CA ASN A 104 -8.44 -6.90 15.44
C ASN A 104 -8.88 -7.38 16.81
N SER A 105 -8.01 -8.11 17.50
CA SER A 105 -8.17 -8.51 18.91
C SER A 105 -9.44 -9.32 19.21
N VAL A 106 -9.80 -10.25 18.32
CA VAL A 106 -10.86 -11.23 18.58
C VAL A 106 -10.39 -12.27 19.57
N GLU A 107 -11.25 -12.62 20.52
CA GLU A 107 -10.97 -13.64 21.52
C GLU A 107 -11.39 -15.02 20.99
N ILE A 108 -10.44 -15.96 20.97
CA ILE A 108 -10.69 -17.37 20.70
C ILE A 108 -10.61 -18.09 22.04
N LEU A 109 -11.72 -18.71 22.44
CA LEU A 109 -11.87 -19.50 23.66
C LEU A 109 -12.48 -20.87 23.29
N ASP A 110 -12.68 -21.73 24.29
CA ASP A 110 -13.32 -23.04 24.10
C ASP A 110 -14.78 -22.93 23.59
N GLU A 111 -15.40 -21.75 23.70
CA GLU A 111 -16.69 -21.45 23.08
C GLU A 111 -16.55 -20.98 21.63
N ALA A 112 -17.56 -21.26 20.79
CA ALA A 112 -17.58 -20.80 19.41
C ALA A 112 -17.42 -19.27 19.35
N PRO A 113 -16.38 -18.75 18.65
CA PRO A 113 -16.02 -17.34 18.68
C PRO A 113 -17.11 -16.48 18.03
N ALA A 114 -17.31 -15.28 18.58
CA ALA A 114 -18.39 -14.37 18.20
C ALA A 114 -17.86 -12.97 17.90
N PHE A 115 -17.89 -12.57 16.64
CA PHE A 115 -17.48 -11.24 16.20
C PHE A 115 -18.03 -10.93 14.80
N THR A 116 -17.98 -9.65 14.44
CA THR A 116 -18.38 -9.16 13.11
C THR A 116 -17.15 -8.63 12.38
N ILE A 117 -16.99 -9.04 11.12
CA ILE A 117 -16.01 -8.49 10.19
C ILE A 117 -16.76 -7.61 9.19
N GLU A 118 -16.53 -6.31 9.25
CA GLU A 118 -16.95 -5.37 8.21
C GLU A 118 -15.95 -5.44 7.06
N THR A 119 -16.45 -5.62 5.83
CA THR A 119 -15.60 -5.82 4.65
C THR A 119 -15.75 -4.69 3.63
N HIS A 120 -14.77 -4.59 2.75
CA HIS A 120 -14.72 -3.66 1.63
C HIS A 120 -14.25 -4.39 0.37
N LEU A 121 -14.52 -3.80 -0.78
CA LEU A 121 -14.07 -4.29 -2.06
C LEU A 121 -12.65 -3.79 -2.35
N LEU A 122 -11.78 -4.71 -2.71
CA LEU A 122 -10.45 -4.48 -3.27
C LEU A 122 -10.62 -4.43 -4.79
N GLU A 123 -10.76 -3.21 -5.33
CA GLU A 123 -10.67 -2.99 -6.78
C GLU A 123 -9.21 -2.75 -7.15
N SER A 124 -8.71 -3.49 -8.16
CA SER A 124 -7.50 -3.05 -8.85
C SER A 124 -7.83 -1.72 -9.53
N LYS A 125 -7.25 -0.63 -9.04
CA LYS A 125 -7.54 0.73 -9.54
C LYS A 125 -7.05 0.96 -10.96
N GLY A 126 -6.32 0.00 -11.54
CA GLY A 126 -5.79 0.07 -12.89
C GLY A 126 -4.84 1.25 -13.05
N ASP A 127 -4.00 1.47 -12.04
CA ASP A 127 -3.10 2.61 -11.88
C ASP A 127 -1.80 2.14 -11.17
N PHE A 128 -0.90 3.07 -10.80
CA PHE A 128 0.40 2.76 -10.21
C PHE A 128 0.32 1.97 -8.89
N LEU A 129 1.34 1.17 -8.61
CA LEU A 129 1.56 0.52 -7.32
C LEU A 129 2.90 0.98 -6.73
N ILE A 130 2.99 1.08 -5.41
CA ILE A 130 4.24 1.16 -4.67
C ILE A 130 4.92 -0.19 -4.79
N GLU A 131 6.01 -0.23 -5.56
CA GLU A 131 6.82 -1.43 -5.78
C GLU A 131 7.77 -1.67 -4.61
N GLU A 132 8.38 -0.61 -4.10
CA GLU A 132 9.43 -0.69 -3.10
C GLU A 132 9.53 0.59 -2.29
N ILE A 133 9.81 0.43 -0.99
CA ILE A 133 10.13 1.54 -0.10
C ILE A 133 11.45 1.22 0.60
N PHE A 134 12.49 2.00 0.29
CA PHE A 134 13.78 1.93 0.95
C PHE A 134 13.90 3.08 1.96
N PHE A 135 13.33 2.90 3.15
CA PHE A 135 13.33 3.92 4.20
C PHE A 135 14.49 3.79 5.20
N THR A 136 15.22 2.66 5.22
CA THR A 136 16.17 2.37 6.32
C THR A 136 17.50 3.10 6.17
N GLY A 137 17.85 3.49 4.94
CA GLY A 137 19.15 4.04 4.57
C GLY A 137 20.30 3.05 4.73
N THR A 138 21.51 3.51 4.41
CA THR A 138 22.75 2.75 4.59
C THR A 138 23.57 3.20 5.78
N LEU A 139 24.66 2.46 6.06
CA LEU A 139 25.65 2.82 7.06
C LEU A 139 26.99 3.16 6.40
N TYR A 140 27.69 4.13 6.97
CA TYR A 140 29.13 4.28 6.73
C TYR A 140 29.89 3.02 7.15
N PRO A 141 31.13 2.80 6.65
CA PRO A 141 32.00 1.74 7.16
C PRO A 141 32.28 1.81 8.67
N THR A 142 32.09 2.98 9.28
CA THR A 142 32.19 3.19 10.74
C THR A 142 30.97 2.69 11.52
N GLY A 143 29.92 2.22 10.84
CA GLY A 143 28.64 1.83 11.43
C GLY A 143 27.70 3.00 11.76
N LYS A 144 28.08 4.24 11.45
CA LYS A 144 27.20 5.41 11.59
C LYS A 144 26.16 5.45 10.49
N GLN A 145 24.97 5.90 10.84
CA GLN A 145 23.88 6.10 9.89
C GLN A 145 24.22 7.13 8.82
N TYR A 146 23.83 6.84 7.59
CA TYR A 146 23.81 7.76 6.47
C TYR A 146 22.37 8.22 6.17
N HIS A 147 22.24 9.38 5.54
CA HIS A 147 20.96 10.01 5.19
C HIS A 147 21.05 10.51 3.73
N GLY A 148 19.91 10.72 3.07
CA GLY A 148 19.85 11.17 1.69
C GLY A 148 19.69 10.05 0.67
N ASP A 149 19.91 8.78 1.05
CA ASP A 149 19.92 7.65 0.11
C ASP A 149 18.64 6.82 0.12
N SER A 150 17.57 7.35 0.72
CA SER A 150 16.26 6.69 0.75
C SER A 150 15.47 6.94 -0.54
N TYR A 151 14.58 6.02 -0.90
CA TYR A 151 13.75 6.15 -2.10
C TYR A 151 12.43 5.37 -2.01
N ILE A 152 11.50 5.72 -2.90
CA ILE A 152 10.27 4.99 -3.20
C ILE A 152 10.26 4.67 -4.70
N LYS A 153 9.98 3.42 -5.06
CA LYS A 153 9.70 3.04 -6.46
C LYS A 153 8.21 2.82 -6.66
N ILE A 154 7.67 3.41 -7.72
CA ILE A 154 6.29 3.16 -8.17
C ILE A 154 6.30 2.48 -9.53
N TYR A 155 5.40 1.53 -9.74
CA TYR A 155 5.37 0.64 -10.90
C TYR A 155 4.06 0.79 -11.66
N ASN A 156 4.11 0.74 -12.98
CA ASN A 156 2.92 0.64 -13.84
C ASN A 156 2.56 -0.84 -14.07
N PRO A 157 1.56 -1.41 -13.35
CA PRO A 157 1.14 -2.80 -13.55
C PRO A 157 0.23 -2.98 -14.78
N THR A 158 -0.16 -1.90 -15.46
CA THR A 158 -1.15 -1.92 -16.53
C THR A 158 -0.52 -2.12 -17.89
N ASP A 159 -1.32 -2.54 -18.87
CA ASP A 159 -0.94 -2.83 -20.27
C ASP A 159 -0.97 -1.59 -21.16
N ARG A 160 -1.15 -0.41 -20.55
CA ARG A 160 -1.15 0.88 -21.21
C ARG A 160 -0.19 1.84 -20.52
N VAL A 161 0.17 2.90 -21.23
CA VAL A 161 0.92 4.01 -20.65
C VAL A 161 0.07 4.67 -19.56
N LEU A 162 0.66 4.87 -18.38
CA LEU A 162 0.11 5.72 -17.34
C LEU A 162 0.90 7.02 -17.29
N TYR A 163 0.26 8.12 -16.92
CA TYR A 163 0.93 9.39 -16.70
C TYR A 163 1.05 9.66 -15.21
N ALA A 164 2.28 9.90 -14.77
CA ALA A 164 2.64 10.11 -13.37
C ALA A 164 2.39 11.55 -12.89
N ASP A 165 2.09 12.47 -13.81
CA ASP A 165 1.63 13.82 -13.51
C ASP A 165 0.60 13.80 -12.39
N ARG A 166 0.82 14.64 -11.37
CA ARG A 166 -0.07 14.83 -10.22
C ARG A 166 -0.22 13.62 -9.29
N ILE A 167 0.64 12.61 -9.41
CA ILE A 167 0.82 11.62 -8.34
C ILE A 167 1.54 12.30 -7.17
N ALA A 168 0.91 12.28 -6.00
CA ALA A 168 1.46 12.76 -4.75
C ALA A 168 2.08 11.60 -3.96
N ILE A 169 3.29 11.81 -3.44
CA ILE A 169 3.94 10.95 -2.45
C ILE A 169 3.63 11.49 -1.06
N LEU A 170 3.14 10.61 -0.19
CA LEU A 170 2.57 10.97 1.11
C LEU A 170 3.24 10.18 2.24
N GLU A 171 3.56 10.87 3.34
CA GLU A 171 3.88 10.23 4.63
C GLU A 171 2.82 10.61 5.69
N SER A 172 2.38 9.62 6.46
CA SER A 172 1.37 9.80 7.50
C SER A 172 1.84 10.70 8.64
N LYS A 173 0.96 11.56 9.17
CA LYS A 173 1.26 12.31 10.40
C LYS A 173 1.21 11.44 11.65
N PHE A 174 0.40 10.39 11.64
CA PHE A 174 0.29 9.45 12.75
C PHE A 174 1.30 8.31 12.62
N LEU A 175 1.73 7.80 13.77
CA LEU A 175 2.68 6.69 13.89
C LEU A 175 1.90 5.42 14.19
N SER A 176 2.28 4.29 13.60
CA SER A 176 1.75 2.97 13.94
C SER A 176 2.02 2.56 15.41
N THR A 177 3.00 3.22 16.04
CA THR A 177 3.50 2.92 17.39
C THR A 177 2.91 3.80 18.48
N ILE A 178 2.10 4.79 18.11
CA ILE A 178 1.41 5.67 19.05
C ILE A 178 -0.06 5.77 18.62
N LYS A 179 -0.96 5.30 19.47
CA LYS A 179 -2.41 5.36 19.24
C LYS A 179 -3.09 6.21 20.29
N TRP A 180 -3.87 7.19 19.85
CA TRP A 180 -4.76 7.97 20.70
C TRP A 180 -6.21 7.87 20.22
N ASP A 181 -7.16 8.25 21.08
CA ASP A 181 -8.57 8.46 20.72
C ASP A 181 -8.73 9.84 20.05
N TYR A 182 -8.40 9.91 18.75
CA TYR A 182 -8.45 11.14 17.97
C TYR A 182 -9.90 11.59 17.70
N LYS A 183 -10.17 12.89 17.87
CA LYS A 183 -11.50 13.48 17.65
C LYS A 183 -11.43 14.71 16.74
N PRO A 184 -12.05 14.68 15.55
CA PRO A 184 -12.67 13.51 14.91
C PRO A 184 -11.63 12.47 14.43
N ASP A 185 -11.97 11.17 14.45
CA ASP A 185 -11.24 10.13 13.69
C ASP A 185 -11.82 10.09 12.27
N ILE A 186 -11.04 10.55 11.31
CA ILE A 186 -11.43 10.69 9.89
C ILE A 186 -10.80 9.62 9.00
N ARG A 187 -10.09 8.63 9.56
CA ARG A 187 -9.25 7.70 8.79
C ARG A 187 -10.02 6.83 7.80
N GLN A 188 -11.30 6.57 8.07
CA GLN A 188 -12.14 5.81 7.14
C GLN A 188 -12.33 6.55 5.81
N ASP A 189 -12.32 7.88 5.83
CA ASP A 189 -12.58 8.72 4.66
C ASP A 189 -11.31 9.41 4.12
N THR A 190 -10.33 9.69 4.98
CA THR A 190 -9.13 10.45 4.63
C THR A 190 -7.90 10.02 5.41
N MET A 191 -6.72 10.05 4.76
CA MET A 191 -5.42 9.88 5.42
C MET A 191 -4.92 11.19 6.00
N THR A 192 -4.55 11.22 7.28
CA THR A 192 -3.86 12.35 7.90
C THR A 192 -2.37 12.34 7.53
N VAL A 193 -1.91 13.41 6.88
CA VAL A 193 -0.56 13.48 6.27
C VAL A 193 0.25 14.66 6.82
N HIS A 194 1.57 14.55 6.73
CA HIS A 194 2.49 15.62 7.15
C HIS A 194 3.64 15.90 6.17
N ALA A 195 3.72 15.15 5.08
CA ALA A 195 4.65 15.34 3.97
C ALA A 195 3.88 15.02 2.67
N ILE A 196 3.91 15.95 1.72
CA ILE A 196 3.14 15.91 0.47
C ILE A 196 4.01 16.50 -0.64
N TYR A 197 4.47 15.63 -1.54
CA TYR A 197 5.28 16.02 -2.70
C TYR A 197 4.63 15.49 -3.96
N VAL A 198 4.41 16.35 -4.95
CA VAL A 198 3.59 16.02 -6.12
C VAL A 198 4.45 16.03 -7.38
N ILE A 199 4.36 14.98 -8.18
CA ILE A 199 4.98 14.95 -9.51
C ILE A 199 4.36 16.09 -10.34
N PRO A 200 5.16 17.06 -10.81
CA PRO A 200 4.65 18.18 -11.59
C PRO A 200 4.10 17.71 -12.94
N GLY A 201 3.48 18.60 -13.70
CA GLY A 201 3.05 18.32 -15.08
C GLY A 201 1.61 18.70 -15.38
N SER A 202 1.32 18.72 -16.69
CA SER A 202 0.06 19.14 -17.31
C SER A 202 -0.95 18.01 -17.49
N GLY A 203 -0.54 16.77 -17.20
CA GLY A 203 -1.36 15.56 -17.32
C GLY A 203 -0.81 14.55 -18.34
N THR A 204 0.16 14.94 -19.16
CA THR A 204 0.79 14.07 -20.18
C THR A 204 2.31 14.19 -20.25
N ASP A 205 2.95 14.81 -19.26
CA ASP A 205 4.38 15.15 -19.33
C ASP A 205 5.28 14.00 -18.87
N HIS A 206 4.78 13.12 -18.00
CA HIS A 206 5.55 12.03 -17.40
C HIS A 206 4.93 10.65 -17.70
N PRO A 207 5.07 10.14 -18.94
CA PRO A 207 4.59 8.81 -19.31
C PRO A 207 5.45 7.72 -18.68
N VAL A 208 4.80 6.68 -18.16
CA VAL A 208 5.43 5.45 -17.67
C VAL A 208 4.90 4.28 -18.46
N GLN A 209 5.76 3.54 -19.15
CA GLN A 209 5.33 2.45 -20.02
C GLN A 209 4.81 1.27 -19.19
N PRO A 210 3.99 0.38 -19.80
CA PRO A 210 3.63 -0.89 -19.19
C PRO A 210 4.84 -1.64 -18.66
N GLY A 211 4.85 -1.97 -17.36
CA GLY A 211 5.94 -2.71 -16.76
C GLY A 211 7.19 -1.91 -16.41
N GLU A 212 7.16 -0.58 -16.57
CA GLU A 212 8.22 0.30 -16.09
C GLU A 212 7.92 0.86 -14.71
N SER A 213 8.97 1.32 -14.05
CA SER A 213 8.91 1.95 -12.73
C SER A 213 9.49 3.36 -12.78
N LEU A 214 9.01 4.23 -11.90
CA LEU A 214 9.66 5.48 -11.55
C LEU A 214 10.38 5.33 -10.22
N LEU A 215 11.61 5.82 -10.14
CA LEU A 215 12.43 5.93 -8.94
C LEU A 215 12.37 7.37 -8.42
N ILE A 216 11.81 7.54 -7.24
CA ILE A 216 11.66 8.83 -6.57
C ILE A 216 12.50 8.79 -5.31
N CYS A 217 13.45 9.70 -5.16
CA CYS A 217 14.49 9.61 -4.12
C CYS A 217 14.56 10.84 -3.21
N ASP A 218 15.31 10.70 -2.12
CA ASP A 218 15.59 11.76 -1.16
C ASP A 218 16.51 12.81 -1.76
N THR A 219 17.74 12.41 -2.12
CA THR A 219 18.66 13.29 -2.83
C THR A 219 19.20 12.57 -4.06
N GLY A 220 18.97 13.15 -5.24
CA GLY A 220 19.32 12.57 -6.54
C GLY A 220 20.80 12.73 -6.90
N ILE A 221 21.71 12.14 -6.12
CA ILE A 221 23.16 12.23 -6.34
C ILE A 221 23.85 10.86 -6.27
N ASP A 222 25.12 10.82 -6.69
CA ASP A 222 25.98 9.67 -6.43
C ASP A 222 26.47 9.68 -4.97
N HIS A 223 25.74 9.01 -4.07
CA HIS A 223 26.07 8.96 -2.65
C HIS A 223 27.36 8.22 -2.34
N ARG A 224 27.83 7.36 -3.25
CA ARG A 224 29.07 6.58 -3.08
C ARG A 224 30.29 7.49 -2.91
N LYS A 225 30.22 8.72 -3.43
CA LYS A 225 31.26 9.76 -3.26
C LYS A 225 31.47 10.14 -1.80
N THR A 226 30.41 10.08 -0.98
CA THR A 226 30.45 10.41 0.45
C THR A 226 30.47 9.16 1.32
N ASN A 227 29.68 8.16 0.97
CA ASN A 227 29.61 6.87 1.65
C ASN A 227 29.77 5.73 0.65
N ALA A 228 30.94 5.10 0.59
CA ALA A 228 31.24 4.01 -0.35
C ALA A 228 30.30 2.79 -0.24
N ASN A 229 29.57 2.64 0.87
CA ASN A 229 28.57 1.59 1.06
C ASN A 229 27.16 1.95 0.52
N SER A 230 26.96 3.19 0.05
CA SER A 230 25.66 3.66 -0.44
C SER A 230 25.49 3.37 -1.94
N ILE A 231 24.49 3.99 -2.57
CA ILE A 231 24.04 3.78 -3.95
C ILE A 231 24.15 5.08 -4.76
N ASP A 232 24.06 4.96 -6.08
CA ASP A 232 23.97 6.09 -6.99
C ASP A 232 22.51 6.40 -7.33
N LEU A 233 22.03 7.57 -6.94
CA LEU A 233 20.69 8.05 -7.24
C LEU A 233 20.70 9.21 -8.25
N SER A 234 21.83 9.51 -8.90
CA SER A 234 21.91 10.65 -9.83
C SER A 234 21.12 10.47 -11.13
N ALA A 235 20.54 9.28 -11.34
CA ALA A 235 19.69 8.93 -12.47
C ALA A 235 18.25 8.61 -12.05
N ALA A 236 17.85 8.98 -10.82
CA ALA A 236 16.45 8.89 -10.39
C ALA A 236 15.55 9.80 -11.24
N ASP A 237 14.27 9.45 -11.32
CA ASP A 237 13.29 10.20 -12.11
C ASP A 237 12.91 11.52 -11.43
N PHE A 238 12.84 11.52 -10.09
CA PHE A 238 12.55 12.71 -9.28
C PHE A 238 13.23 12.65 -7.91
N GLU A 239 13.39 13.82 -7.28
CA GLU A 239 13.77 13.96 -5.88
C GLU A 239 12.79 14.84 -5.07
N TRP A 240 12.74 14.66 -3.75
CA TRP A 240 11.96 15.51 -2.85
C TRP A 240 12.79 16.59 -2.14
N TYR A 241 13.33 17.53 -2.92
CA TYR A 241 14.12 18.62 -2.36
C TYR A 241 13.32 19.59 -1.47
N ASP A 242 13.91 19.95 -0.33
CA ASP A 242 13.42 20.97 0.60
C ASP A 242 14.37 22.18 0.72
N VAL A 243 13.82 23.38 0.51
CA VAL A 243 14.51 24.61 0.91
C VAL A 243 14.51 24.74 2.43
N SER A 244 15.64 24.38 3.05
CA SER A 244 15.83 24.47 4.49
C SER A 244 16.02 25.91 4.98
N ASN A 245 15.32 26.25 6.07
CA ASN A 245 15.53 27.48 6.83
C ASN A 245 16.55 27.31 7.98
N SER A 246 17.18 26.14 8.08
CA SER A 246 18.17 25.79 9.10
C SER A 246 19.56 25.67 8.47
N PRO A 247 20.47 26.65 8.65
CA PRO A 247 21.80 26.61 8.03
C PRO A 247 22.65 25.40 8.43
N SER A 248 22.37 24.78 9.58
CA SER A 248 23.03 23.56 10.04
C SER A 248 22.47 22.27 9.44
N ASN A 249 21.32 22.35 8.77
CA ASN A 249 20.58 21.22 8.22
C ASN A 249 20.08 21.60 6.82
N MET A 250 21.00 21.94 5.92
CA MET A 250 20.67 22.24 4.53
C MET A 250 20.43 20.94 3.77
N ASP A 251 19.43 20.96 2.90
CA ASP A 251 19.22 19.91 1.92
C ASP A 251 20.16 20.10 0.71
N ILE A 252 20.34 19.05 -0.08
CA ILE A 252 21.14 19.07 -1.30
C ILE A 252 20.17 18.99 -2.48
N ASP A 253 20.19 20.00 -3.35
CA ASP A 253 19.47 20.03 -4.61
C ASP A 253 20.34 19.37 -5.69
N SER A 254 19.80 18.38 -6.41
CA SER A 254 20.51 17.73 -7.51
C SER A 254 20.61 18.66 -8.72
N GLU A 255 21.75 18.63 -9.40
CA GLU A 255 21.90 19.34 -10.68
C GLU A 255 21.19 18.63 -11.84
N THR A 256 20.86 17.34 -11.69
CA THR A 256 20.41 16.48 -12.79
C THR A 256 19.07 15.80 -12.56
N VAL A 257 18.65 15.61 -11.32
CA VAL A 257 17.36 14.99 -10.98
C VAL A 257 16.33 16.11 -10.75
N PRO A 258 15.16 16.08 -11.41
CA PRO A 258 14.16 17.12 -11.24
C PRO A 258 13.42 17.00 -9.90
N ASN A 259 13.01 18.15 -9.36
CA ASN A 259 12.30 18.23 -8.09
C ASN A 259 10.80 17.94 -8.22
N LEU A 260 10.26 17.24 -7.23
CA LEU A 260 8.82 17.22 -6.97
C LEU A 260 8.32 18.60 -6.52
N ASP A 261 7.06 18.92 -6.80
CA ASP A 261 6.42 20.10 -6.21
C ASP A 261 6.05 19.81 -4.75
N LYS A 262 6.82 20.38 -3.82
CA LYS A 262 6.54 20.33 -2.39
C LYS A 262 5.25 21.08 -2.08
N TRP A 263 4.18 20.37 -1.78
CA TRP A 263 2.92 20.98 -1.33
C TRP A 263 2.97 21.36 0.14
N TYR A 264 3.43 20.42 0.98
CA TYR A 264 3.59 20.64 2.42
C TYR A 264 4.62 19.67 3.00
N CYS A 265 5.36 20.14 4.01
CA CYS A 265 6.16 19.28 4.87
C CYS A 265 6.19 19.84 6.30
N TYR A 266 6.11 18.97 7.30
CA TYR A 266 6.06 19.36 8.71
C TYR A 266 7.36 20.01 9.23
N THR A 267 8.48 19.79 8.54
CA THR A 267 9.78 20.31 8.93
C THR A 267 10.17 21.56 8.14
N ASN A 268 10.89 22.45 8.81
CA ASN A 268 11.54 23.62 8.21
C ASN A 268 12.96 23.32 7.68
N SER A 269 13.47 22.09 7.86
CA SER A 269 14.74 21.64 7.30
C SER A 269 14.52 20.84 6.02
N PHE A 270 14.68 19.53 6.08
CA PHE A 270 14.50 18.58 4.98
C PHE A 270 13.79 17.32 5.49
N PHE A 271 12.98 16.75 4.63
CA PHE A 271 12.23 15.52 4.86
C PHE A 271 13.14 14.31 4.74
N VAL A 272 12.94 13.33 5.62
CA VAL A 272 13.52 12.00 5.49
C VAL A 272 12.43 10.98 5.78
N LEU A 273 12.44 9.86 5.05
CA LEU A 273 11.55 8.75 5.40
C LEU A 273 11.86 8.29 6.83
N HIS A 274 10.82 7.97 7.60
CA HIS A 274 10.98 7.49 8.96
C HIS A 274 11.75 6.16 9.01
N ASN A 275 13.04 6.24 9.29
CA ASN A 275 14.02 5.14 9.13
C ASN A 275 13.84 3.89 10.01
N ARG A 276 12.86 3.89 10.92
CA ARG A 276 12.46 2.72 11.71
C ARG A 276 11.16 2.08 11.21
N GLY A 277 10.51 2.67 10.20
CA GLY A 277 9.30 2.15 9.58
C GLY A 277 8.04 2.32 10.43
N PHE A 278 7.85 3.42 11.17
CA PHE A 278 6.65 3.65 12.00
C PHE A 278 5.58 4.49 11.29
N ARG A 279 5.86 4.89 10.05
CA ARG A 279 5.01 5.74 9.22
C ARG A 279 4.39 4.90 8.12
N SER A 280 3.18 5.27 7.74
CA SER A 280 2.54 4.72 6.55
C SER A 280 2.80 5.64 5.36
N TYR A 281 3.02 5.05 4.20
CA TYR A 281 3.26 5.73 2.94
C TYR A 281 2.08 5.51 2.01
N ALA A 282 1.78 6.49 1.17
CA ALA A 282 0.77 6.33 0.14
C ALA A 282 1.13 7.14 -1.09
N ILE A 283 0.59 6.72 -2.23
CA ILE A 283 0.54 7.51 -3.44
C ILE A 283 -0.90 7.89 -3.76
N ALA A 284 -1.14 9.14 -4.15
CA ALA A 284 -2.48 9.63 -4.46
C ALA A 284 -2.51 10.42 -5.77
N ARG A 285 -3.54 10.21 -6.59
CA ARG A 285 -3.75 10.98 -7.81
C ARG A 285 -4.56 12.22 -7.48
N ILE A 286 -3.91 13.38 -7.50
CA ILE A 286 -4.58 14.64 -7.18
C ILE A 286 -5.45 15.07 -8.37
N PRO A 287 -6.78 15.25 -8.20
CA PRO A 287 -7.66 15.62 -9.30
C PRO A 287 -7.22 16.91 -9.99
N ASP A 288 -7.35 16.99 -11.32
CA ASP A 288 -6.86 18.09 -12.16
C ASP A 288 -7.36 19.49 -11.73
N TYR A 289 -8.58 19.56 -11.20
CA TYR A 289 -9.22 20.76 -10.71
C TYR A 289 -8.75 21.23 -9.32
N ILE A 290 -7.93 20.45 -8.61
CA ILE A 290 -7.37 20.82 -7.31
C ILE A 290 -6.00 21.48 -7.51
N SER A 291 -5.89 22.78 -7.23
CA SER A 291 -4.59 23.46 -7.18
C SER A 291 -3.94 23.27 -5.81
N LYS A 292 -2.61 23.43 -5.74
CA LYS A 292 -1.85 23.48 -4.47
C LYS A 292 -2.47 24.48 -3.47
N GLU A 293 -2.83 25.67 -3.94
CA GLU A 293 -3.45 26.70 -3.12
C GLU A 293 -4.82 26.25 -2.58
N SER A 294 -5.71 25.72 -3.43
CA SER A 294 -7.01 25.21 -2.98
C SER A 294 -6.85 24.05 -1.99
N TYR A 295 -5.88 23.16 -2.24
CA TYR A 295 -5.59 22.04 -1.35
C TYR A 295 -5.17 22.53 0.04
N LEU A 296 -4.20 23.45 0.09
CA LEU A 296 -3.64 23.95 1.35
C LEU A 296 -4.64 24.77 2.18
N ASN A 297 -5.71 25.28 1.55
CA ASN A 297 -6.80 25.97 2.25
C ASN A 297 -7.92 25.02 2.70
N ASP A 298 -8.32 24.07 1.86
CA ASP A 298 -9.56 23.31 2.05
C ASP A 298 -9.36 21.93 2.69
N TYR A 299 -8.16 21.36 2.59
CA TYR A 299 -7.85 19.98 3.02
C TYR A 299 -7.03 19.95 4.31
N PHE A 300 -7.40 20.80 5.25
CA PHE A 300 -6.82 20.90 6.58
C PHE A 300 -7.89 20.69 7.64
N TYR A 301 -7.52 20.19 8.81
CA TYR A 301 -8.44 20.02 9.92
C TYR A 301 -7.74 20.05 11.28
N THR A 302 -8.52 20.39 12.30
CA THR A 302 -8.13 20.31 13.70
C THR A 302 -8.65 19.01 14.31
N TYR A 303 -7.83 18.36 15.13
CA TYR A 303 -8.23 17.22 15.94
C TYR A 303 -7.69 17.34 17.36
N THR A 304 -8.38 16.67 18.28
CA THR A 304 -8.00 16.60 19.69
C THR A 304 -7.75 15.16 20.10
N TYR A 305 -6.96 14.99 21.16
CA TYR A 305 -6.78 13.70 21.84
C TYR A 305 -6.34 13.96 23.29
N VAL A 306 -6.46 12.96 24.16
CA VAL A 306 -5.92 13.02 25.52
C VAL A 306 -4.65 12.19 25.56
N MET A 307 -3.54 12.81 25.93
CA MET A 307 -2.27 12.13 26.17
C MET A 307 -2.26 11.61 27.60
N HIS A 308 -2.13 10.29 27.75
CA HIS A 308 -2.06 9.61 29.04
C HIS A 308 -0.60 9.25 29.34
N ILE A 309 0.01 9.95 30.31
CA ILE A 309 1.37 9.67 30.80
C ILE A 309 1.38 9.57 32.33
N GLU A 310 2.48 9.11 32.92
CA GLU A 310 2.60 8.95 34.38
C GLU A 310 2.31 10.25 35.15
N ALA A 311 2.61 11.41 34.54
CA ALA A 311 2.34 12.73 35.12
C ALA A 311 0.86 13.16 35.09
N GLY A 312 -0.02 12.42 34.41
CA GLY A 312 -1.45 12.68 34.30
C GLY A 312 -1.98 12.72 32.87
N ASP A 313 -3.21 13.22 32.75
CA ASP A 313 -3.94 13.33 31.49
C ASP A 313 -3.84 14.76 30.93
N PHE A 314 -3.36 14.89 29.70
CA PHE A 314 -3.17 16.18 29.04
C PHE A 314 -4.04 16.26 27.78
N PRO A 315 -5.05 17.17 27.72
CA PRO A 315 -5.78 17.41 26.50
C PRO A 315 -4.87 18.10 25.49
N MET A 316 -4.79 17.52 24.30
CA MET A 316 -3.99 18.01 23.19
C MET A 316 -4.92 18.42 22.05
N GLU A 317 -4.57 19.51 21.38
CA GLU A 317 -5.16 19.96 20.14
C GLU A 317 -4.04 20.13 19.11
N GLN A 318 -4.26 19.60 17.91
CA GLN A 318 -3.31 19.69 16.81
C GLN A 318 -4.06 19.86 15.50
N GLU A 319 -3.34 20.34 14.50
CA GLU A 319 -3.86 20.50 13.16
C GLU A 319 -3.03 19.73 12.14
N ALA A 320 -3.65 19.27 11.06
CA ALA A 320 -2.97 18.52 10.01
C ALA A 320 -3.67 18.64 8.66
N TYR A 321 -2.91 18.36 7.60
CA TYR A 321 -3.47 18.13 6.28
C TYR A 321 -4.04 16.73 6.17
N LYS A 322 -5.01 16.56 5.26
CA LYS A 322 -5.66 15.27 4.98
C LYS A 322 -5.77 15.02 3.49
N ILE A 323 -5.71 13.75 3.08
CA ILE A 323 -5.90 13.30 1.70
C ILE A 323 -7.12 12.40 1.66
N PRO A 324 -8.15 12.69 0.85
CA PRO A 324 -9.27 11.78 0.63
C PRO A 324 -8.81 10.38 0.20
N ASN A 325 -9.33 9.34 0.82
CA ASN A 325 -8.95 7.96 0.53
C ASN A 325 -9.33 7.54 -0.89
N ASN A 326 -10.32 8.19 -1.52
CA ASN A 326 -10.66 7.97 -2.91
C ASN A 326 -9.63 8.55 -3.91
N TRP A 327 -8.70 9.40 -3.46
CA TRP A 327 -7.57 9.86 -4.29
C TRP A 327 -6.36 8.94 -4.15
N ILE A 328 -6.24 8.22 -3.04
CA ILE A 328 -5.14 7.28 -2.81
C ILE A 328 -5.23 6.21 -3.89
N VAL A 329 -4.15 6.01 -4.63
CA VAL A 329 -4.01 4.95 -5.61
C VAL A 329 -3.54 3.67 -4.93
N ASP A 330 -2.52 3.79 -4.08
CA ASP A 330 -1.94 2.67 -3.34
C ASP A 330 -1.35 3.17 -2.00
N GLY A 331 -1.32 2.30 -0.99
CA GLY A 331 -0.90 2.64 0.36
C GLY A 331 -0.26 1.46 1.10
N VAL A 332 0.71 1.78 1.94
CA VAL A 332 1.54 0.82 2.66
C VAL A 332 1.69 1.28 4.10
N ASN A 333 1.15 0.51 5.04
CA ASN A 333 1.43 0.65 6.46
C ASN A 333 2.78 -0.01 6.77
N CYS A 334 3.64 0.72 7.47
CA CYS A 334 4.85 0.15 8.05
C CYS A 334 4.75 0.13 9.58
N SER A 335 5.37 -0.88 10.18
CA SER A 335 5.60 -0.92 11.62
C SER A 335 6.79 -1.82 11.96
N VAL A 336 7.01 -2.04 13.25
CA VAL A 336 7.84 -3.14 13.76
C VAL A 336 7.02 -3.93 14.77
N GLU A 337 7.23 -5.23 14.83
CA GLU A 337 6.40 -6.16 15.61
C GLU A 337 6.28 -5.75 17.08
N THR A 338 7.38 -5.35 17.73
CA THR A 338 7.35 -5.04 19.17
C THR A 338 6.59 -3.77 19.52
N GLU A 339 6.41 -2.85 18.57
CA GLU A 339 5.82 -1.53 18.81
C GLU A 339 4.47 -1.33 18.10
N TRP A 340 4.02 -2.29 17.30
CA TRP A 340 2.78 -2.11 16.53
C TRP A 340 1.56 -2.03 17.45
N LEU A 341 0.88 -0.88 17.41
CA LEU A 341 -0.36 -0.67 18.16
C LEU A 341 -1.61 -0.65 17.27
N TRP A 342 -1.45 -0.24 16.00
CA TRP A 342 -2.54 -0.05 15.05
C TRP A 342 -2.04 0.28 13.63
N ASN A 343 -2.93 0.11 12.66
CA ASN A 343 -2.74 0.62 11.29
C ASN A 343 -3.25 2.05 11.17
N VAL A 344 -2.42 2.91 10.56
CA VAL A 344 -2.76 4.32 10.33
C VAL A 344 -3.71 4.44 9.13
N LEU A 345 -3.45 3.70 8.05
CA LEU A 345 -4.37 3.59 6.92
C LEU A 345 -5.56 2.68 7.31
N PRO A 346 -6.78 2.98 6.83
CA PRO A 346 -7.90 2.08 7.03
C PRO A 346 -7.73 0.80 6.19
N PRO A 347 -8.42 -0.29 6.56
CA PRO A 347 -8.34 -1.55 5.81
C PRO A 347 -8.66 -1.42 4.32
N SER A 348 -9.51 -0.46 3.94
CA SER A 348 -9.85 -0.20 2.53
C SER A 348 -8.69 0.27 1.67
N VAL A 349 -7.63 0.79 2.30
CA VAL A 349 -6.39 1.23 1.64
C VAL A 349 -5.27 0.25 1.93
N ASP A 350 -5.07 -0.11 3.19
CA ASP A 350 -4.15 -1.16 3.58
C ASP A 350 -4.57 -1.77 4.92
N ALA A 351 -4.91 -3.05 4.88
CA ALA A 351 -5.29 -3.82 6.04
C ALA A 351 -4.13 -4.48 6.78
N GLY A 352 -2.97 -4.60 6.14
CA GLY A 352 -1.79 -5.18 6.72
C GLY A 352 -0.81 -4.13 7.23
N TRP A 353 0.41 -4.60 7.47
CA TRP A 353 1.60 -3.78 7.63
C TRP A 353 2.84 -4.59 7.23
N THR A 354 3.92 -3.89 6.90
CA THR A 354 5.22 -4.47 6.52
C THR A 354 6.38 -3.81 7.30
N HIS A 355 7.59 -4.36 7.21
CA HIS A 355 8.72 -3.95 8.04
C HIS A 355 10.10 -4.23 7.43
N CYS A 356 11.11 -3.52 7.93
CA CYS A 356 12.53 -3.80 7.70
C CYS A 356 13.29 -4.17 8.99
N GLY A 357 12.58 -4.50 10.07
CA GLY A 357 13.14 -4.97 11.33
C GLY A 357 12.03 -5.36 12.29
N THR A 358 12.36 -6.00 13.41
CA THR A 358 11.34 -6.57 14.31
C THR A 358 11.09 -5.72 15.55
N MET A 359 12.00 -4.80 15.90
CA MET A 359 11.93 -3.98 17.10
C MET A 359 12.37 -2.52 16.88
N ASP A 360 12.04 -1.63 17.82
CA ASP A 360 12.56 -0.26 17.78
C ASP A 360 14.10 -0.25 17.81
N HIS A 361 14.68 0.63 16.99
CA HIS A 361 16.12 0.76 16.79
C HIS A 361 16.85 -0.54 16.41
N ASP A 362 16.17 -1.50 15.77
CA ASP A 362 16.81 -2.72 15.26
C ASP A 362 18.04 -2.38 14.41
N LYS A 363 19.21 -2.87 14.83
CA LYS A 363 20.49 -2.59 14.18
C LYS A 363 20.63 -3.28 12.82
N THR A 364 19.85 -4.33 12.58
CA THR A 364 19.87 -5.09 11.33
C THR A 364 18.97 -4.49 10.26
N ARG A 365 18.25 -3.40 10.55
CA ARG A 365 17.31 -2.78 9.61
C ARG A 365 17.97 -2.09 8.43
N TYR A 366 19.20 -1.61 8.58
CA TYR A 366 19.89 -0.88 7.52
C TYR A 366 20.13 -1.76 6.30
N PHE A 367 20.27 -1.14 5.13
CA PHE A 367 20.43 -1.83 3.84
C PHE A 367 19.25 -2.75 3.48
N LYS A 368 18.04 -2.47 4.01
CA LYS A 368 16.84 -3.26 3.74
C LYS A 368 15.68 -2.41 3.26
N SER A 369 14.95 -2.91 2.29
CA SER A 369 13.67 -2.34 1.83
C SER A 369 12.53 -3.34 1.99
N VAL A 370 11.31 -2.84 1.91
CA VAL A 370 10.14 -3.68 1.66
C VAL A 370 9.89 -3.68 0.16
N ARG A 371 9.70 -4.86 -0.43
CA ARG A 371 9.52 -5.04 -1.88
C ARG A 371 8.25 -5.82 -2.18
N ARG A 372 7.40 -5.31 -3.06
CA ARG A 372 6.12 -5.93 -3.40
C ARG A 372 6.35 -7.27 -4.10
N LYS A 373 5.68 -8.32 -3.64
CA LYS A 373 5.80 -9.69 -4.12
C LYS A 373 5.41 -9.78 -5.59
N MET A 374 6.21 -10.49 -6.37
CA MET A 374 5.86 -10.85 -7.73
C MET A 374 5.07 -12.17 -7.72
N THR A 375 3.99 -12.24 -8.48
CA THR A 375 3.22 -13.49 -8.63
C THR A 375 3.65 -14.27 -9.87
N SER A 376 3.92 -13.57 -10.98
CA SER A 376 4.24 -14.15 -12.26
C SER A 376 4.79 -13.10 -13.22
N LEU A 377 5.26 -13.55 -14.38
CA LEU A 377 5.47 -12.73 -15.57
C LEU A 377 4.33 -12.99 -16.55
N ASP A 378 3.92 -11.96 -17.29
CA ASP A 378 2.97 -12.12 -18.38
C ASP A 378 3.66 -12.52 -19.70
N GLU A 379 2.88 -12.60 -20.78
CA GLU A 379 3.36 -12.96 -22.13
C GLU A 379 4.38 -11.97 -22.73
N ASN A 380 4.48 -10.76 -22.18
CA ASN A 380 5.43 -9.72 -22.59
C ASN A 380 6.58 -9.56 -21.58
N ASN A 381 6.80 -10.56 -20.71
CA ASN A 381 7.79 -10.54 -19.63
C ASN A 381 7.62 -9.39 -18.63
N ARG A 382 6.42 -8.82 -18.51
CA ARG A 382 6.12 -7.81 -17.51
C ARG A 382 5.76 -8.47 -16.18
N ARG A 383 6.23 -7.89 -15.08
CA ARG A 383 5.96 -8.37 -13.72
C ARG A 383 4.50 -8.16 -13.34
N ILE A 384 3.86 -9.22 -12.85
CA ILE A 384 2.54 -9.13 -12.22
C ILE A 384 2.75 -9.09 -10.71
N LEU A 385 2.64 -7.91 -10.13
CA LEU A 385 2.81 -7.70 -8.69
C LEU A 385 1.52 -8.03 -7.93
N LYS A 386 1.67 -8.56 -6.72
CA LYS A 386 0.55 -8.84 -5.84
C LYS A 386 0.03 -7.54 -5.22
N ASP A 387 -1.28 -7.36 -5.24
CA ASP A 387 -1.96 -6.25 -4.60
C ASP A 387 -3.31 -6.72 -4.04
N THR A 388 -3.40 -6.79 -2.72
CA THR A 388 -4.60 -7.18 -1.97
C THR A 388 -4.97 -6.14 -0.94
N ASN A 389 -4.48 -4.89 -1.10
CA ASN A 389 -4.50 -3.84 -0.08
C ASN A 389 -4.15 -4.39 1.31
N ASN A 390 -3.13 -5.25 1.38
CA ASN A 390 -2.68 -5.83 2.62
C ASN A 390 -1.16 -6.02 2.56
N SER A 391 -0.44 -5.07 3.16
CA SER A 391 1.03 -5.05 3.09
C SER A 391 1.70 -6.28 3.66
N THR A 392 1.09 -6.97 4.64
CA THR A 392 1.60 -8.24 5.17
C THR A 392 1.58 -9.33 4.09
N ASP A 393 0.52 -9.35 3.29
CA ASP A 393 0.33 -10.31 2.22
C ASP A 393 1.09 -9.94 0.95
N ASP A 394 1.25 -8.64 0.68
CA ASP A 394 1.69 -8.10 -0.60
C ASP A 394 3.19 -7.84 -0.66
N PHE A 395 3.88 -7.63 0.47
CA PHE A 395 5.30 -7.31 0.49
C PHE A 395 6.17 -8.43 1.06
N ASN A 396 7.35 -8.61 0.46
CA ASN A 396 8.49 -9.25 1.09
C ASN A 396 9.18 -8.21 2.00
N THR A 397 9.43 -8.61 3.23
CA THR A 397 10.08 -7.77 4.25
C THR A 397 11.59 -7.93 4.18
N GLU A 398 12.32 -6.96 4.72
CA GLU A 398 13.77 -7.07 4.96
C GLU A 398 14.62 -7.42 3.72
N CYS A 399 14.18 -7.02 2.52
CA CYS A 399 14.82 -7.36 1.26
C CYS A 399 16.04 -6.48 0.99
N VAL A 400 17.01 -6.99 0.22
CA VAL A 400 18.03 -6.12 -0.37
C VAL A 400 17.33 -5.15 -1.35
N PRO A 401 17.58 -3.83 -1.24
CA PRO A 401 16.96 -2.85 -2.12
C PRO A 401 17.29 -3.10 -3.60
N SER A 402 16.32 -2.93 -4.50
CA SER A 402 16.54 -3.25 -5.92
C SER A 402 17.69 -2.44 -6.53
N VAL A 403 17.81 -1.16 -6.18
CA VAL A 403 18.90 -0.30 -6.67
C VAL A 403 20.27 -0.79 -6.15
N VAL A 404 20.32 -1.34 -4.92
CA VAL A 404 21.54 -1.97 -4.37
C VAL A 404 21.91 -3.20 -5.20
N GLU A 405 20.94 -4.06 -5.51
CA GLU A 405 21.15 -5.25 -6.36
C GLU A 405 21.57 -4.89 -7.79
N GLU A 406 20.94 -3.88 -8.39
CA GLU A 406 21.20 -3.40 -9.74
C GLU A 406 22.64 -2.89 -9.89
N GLN A 407 23.12 -2.15 -8.89
CA GLN A 407 24.45 -1.54 -8.90
C GLN A 407 25.56 -2.43 -8.30
N GLY A 408 25.20 -3.58 -7.71
CA GLY A 408 26.14 -4.40 -6.94
C GLY A 408 26.72 -3.66 -5.73
N ALA A 409 25.94 -2.75 -5.15
CA ALA A 409 26.35 -1.93 -4.00
C ALA A 409 26.36 -2.75 -2.70
N ALA A 410 26.77 -2.12 -1.59
CA ALA A 410 26.91 -2.83 -0.33
C ALA A 410 25.55 -3.22 0.27
N THR A 411 25.49 -4.42 0.87
CA THR A 411 24.36 -4.95 1.64
C THR A 411 24.56 -4.83 3.15
N ASP A 412 25.74 -4.37 3.59
CA ASP A 412 26.07 -4.19 5.00
C ASP A 412 27.16 -3.11 5.20
N ALA A 413 27.46 -2.79 6.46
CA ALA A 413 28.49 -1.82 6.81
C ALA A 413 29.93 -2.27 6.46
N ASN A 414 30.15 -3.57 6.24
CA ASN A 414 31.47 -4.10 5.84
C ASN A 414 31.74 -3.93 4.35
N GLY A 415 30.75 -3.46 3.57
CA GLY A 415 30.89 -3.30 2.13
C GLY A 415 30.67 -4.61 1.36
N THR A 416 29.97 -5.59 1.93
CA THR A 416 29.63 -6.84 1.23
C THR A 416 28.77 -6.50 -0.01
N PRO A 417 29.20 -6.80 -1.24
CA PRO A 417 28.45 -6.41 -2.42
C PRO A 417 27.23 -7.31 -2.65
N ALA A 418 26.15 -6.73 -3.17
CA ALA A 418 25.03 -7.51 -3.71
C ALA A 418 25.49 -8.28 -4.95
N THR A 419 25.20 -9.57 -5.00
CA THR A 419 25.64 -10.48 -6.08
C THR A 419 24.49 -11.05 -6.89
N GLN A 420 23.26 -10.84 -6.44
CA GLN A 420 22.05 -11.39 -7.02
C GLN A 420 21.07 -10.26 -7.27
N ARG A 421 20.44 -10.30 -8.45
CA ARG A 421 19.27 -9.47 -8.77
C ARG A 421 18.03 -10.32 -8.63
N THR A 422 17.00 -9.75 -8.05
CA THR A 422 15.72 -10.41 -7.83
C THR A 422 14.59 -9.52 -8.36
N TYR A 423 13.46 -10.13 -8.75
CA TYR A 423 12.29 -9.37 -9.18
C TYR A 423 11.62 -8.63 -8.01
N ASP A 424 11.62 -9.23 -6.82
CA ASP A 424 10.83 -8.81 -5.65
C ASP A 424 11.59 -8.93 -4.30
N GLY A 425 12.91 -9.05 -4.32
CA GLY A 425 13.75 -9.29 -3.14
C GLY A 425 13.96 -10.77 -2.81
N VAL A 426 13.24 -11.68 -3.47
CA VAL A 426 13.27 -13.13 -3.20
C VAL A 426 13.50 -13.95 -4.47
N GLN A 427 12.72 -13.68 -5.52
CA GLN A 427 12.73 -14.46 -6.77
C GLN A 427 13.88 -14.01 -7.67
N PRO A 428 14.89 -14.85 -7.94
CA PRO A 428 16.04 -14.47 -8.77
C PRO A 428 15.66 -14.16 -10.21
N ILE A 429 16.28 -13.13 -10.79
CA ILE A 429 16.21 -12.87 -12.24
C ILE A 429 17.16 -13.85 -12.95
N PRO A 430 16.68 -14.68 -13.89
CA PRO A 430 17.51 -15.60 -14.65
C PRO A 430 18.67 -14.89 -15.37
N SER A 431 19.83 -15.53 -15.41
CA SER A 431 21.06 -14.99 -16.01
C SER A 431 20.98 -14.70 -17.52
N GLU A 432 19.97 -15.23 -18.21
CA GLU A 432 19.75 -14.99 -19.65
C GLU A 432 18.96 -13.69 -19.92
N GLU A 433 18.41 -13.07 -18.88
CA GLU A 433 17.64 -11.80 -18.93
C GLU A 433 18.37 -10.62 -18.28
N LYS A 434 19.61 -10.83 -17.78
CA LYS A 434 20.47 -9.78 -17.22
C LYS A 434 21.28 -9.09 -18.30
#